data_AF-A0AA37JL51-F1
#
_entry.id   AF-A0AA37JL51-F1
#
_cell.length_a   1.000
_cell.length_b   1.000
_cell.length_c   1.000
_cell.angle_alpha   90.00
_cell.angle_beta   90.00
_cell.angle_gamma   90.00
#
_symmetry.space_group_name_H-M   'P 1'
#
loop_
_entity.id
_entity.type
_entity.pdbx_description
1 polymer ?
#
loop_
_entity_poly.entity_id
_entity_poly.type
_entity_poly.pdbx_seq_one_letter_code
_entity_poly.pdbx_strand_id
1 'polypeptide(L)'
;MKEKKTNIRSFRYSDRVAEILEASEGNTLNEKFENLVLFCYDELPGVKSELDMYKRWVKEEKEKYNQLSGLNRGFEEIIRDLEDVKEKLDAMVDENV
;
A
#
# COMPACT_ATOMS: atom_id res chain seq x y z
N MET A 1 -30.43 -1.75 16.06
CA MET A 1 -30.83 -2.14 17.43
C MET A 1 -29.67 -2.91 18.04
N LYS A 2 -29.20 -2.57 19.24
CA LYS A 2 -28.22 -3.43 19.94
C LYS A 2 -28.85 -4.81 20.13
N GLU A 3 -28.16 -5.88 19.72
CA GLU A 3 -28.62 -7.23 19.98
C GLU A 3 -28.80 -7.44 21.49
N LYS A 4 -29.87 -8.16 21.85
CA LYS A 4 -30.20 -8.44 23.24
C LYS A 4 -29.27 -9.56 23.72
N LYS A 5 -28.28 -9.23 24.55
CA LYS A 5 -27.32 -10.20 25.11
C LYS A 5 -28.03 -11.15 26.09
N THR A 6 -28.51 -12.28 25.60
CA THR A 6 -29.32 -13.26 26.36
C THR A 6 -28.55 -14.50 26.81
N ASN A 7 -27.37 -14.76 26.23
CA ASN A 7 -26.58 -15.96 26.47
C ASN A 7 -25.38 -15.64 27.38
N ILE A 8 -25.50 -15.90 28.68
CA ILE A 8 -24.36 -15.86 29.61
C ILE A 8 -23.86 -17.30 29.80
N ARG A 9 -22.67 -17.58 29.27
CA ARG A 9 -21.95 -18.85 29.50
C ARG A 9 -20.49 -18.53 29.84
N SER A 10 -19.95 -19.19 30.86
CA SER A 10 -18.52 -19.12 31.15
C SER A 10 -17.77 -20.14 30.30
N PHE A 11 -16.59 -19.76 29.82
CA PHE A 11 -15.66 -20.67 29.15
C PHE A 11 -14.24 -20.41 29.66
N ARG A 12 -13.38 -21.43 29.57
CA ARG A 12 -11.95 -21.31 29.85
C ARG A 12 -11.21 -21.08 28.54
N TYR A 13 -10.13 -20.30 28.60
CA TYR A 13 -9.28 -20.02 27.46
C TYR A 13 -7.82 -19.99 27.92
N SER A 14 -6.89 -20.18 26.97
CA SER A 14 -5.46 -20.15 27.24
C SER A 14 -4.96 -18.74 27.53
N ASP A 15 -3.82 -18.61 28.21
CA ASP A 15 -3.16 -17.31 28.46
C ASP A 15 -2.94 -16.50 27.17
N ARG A 16 -2.58 -17.16 26.06
CA ARG A 16 -2.47 -16.51 24.74
C ARG A 16 -3.77 -15.85 24.27
N VAL A 17 -4.93 -16.44 24.56
CA VAL A 17 -6.22 -15.84 24.22
C VAL A 17 -6.52 -14.67 25.15
N ALA A 18 -6.08 -14.73 26.41
CA ALA A 18 -6.14 -13.60 27.31
C ALA A 18 -5.37 -12.39 26.75
N GLU A 19 -4.15 -12.60 26.27
CA GLU A 19 -3.33 -11.54 25.66
C GLU A 19 -4.00 -10.90 24.43
N ILE A 20 -4.55 -11.73 23.54
CA ILE A 20 -5.28 -11.25 22.34
C ILE A 20 -6.50 -10.43 22.75
N LEU A 21 -7.28 -10.95 23.71
CA LEU A 21 -8.46 -10.25 24.19
C LEU A 21 -8.08 -8.96 24.90
N GLU A 22 -7.00 -8.90 25.67
CA GLU A 22 -6.59 -7.66 26.33
C GLU A 22 -6.24 -6.54 25.34
N ALA A 23 -5.64 -6.89 24.21
CA ALA A 23 -5.32 -5.96 23.12
C ALA A 23 -6.52 -5.60 22.22
N SER A 24 -7.65 -6.27 22.37
CA SER A 24 -8.86 -6.04 21.55
C SER A 24 -9.70 -4.86 22.08
N GLU A 25 -10.45 -4.21 21.18
CA GLU A 25 -11.31 -3.09 21.55
C GLU A 25 -12.51 -3.53 22.40
N GLY A 26 -12.79 -2.79 23.48
CA GLY A 26 -13.94 -3.02 24.37
C GLY A 26 -13.61 -2.76 25.83
N ASN A 27 -14.63 -2.51 26.66
CA ASN A 27 -14.44 -2.18 28.07
C ASN A 27 -14.49 -3.40 28.98
N THR A 28 -15.08 -4.50 28.52
CA THR A 28 -15.20 -5.75 29.28
C THR A 28 -14.70 -6.94 28.46
N LEU A 29 -14.26 -8.01 29.12
CA LEU A 29 -13.82 -9.23 28.45
C LEU A 29 -14.85 -9.75 27.42
N ASN A 30 -16.13 -9.72 27.76
CA ASN A 30 -17.19 -10.15 26.85
C ASN A 30 -17.33 -9.22 25.64
N GLU A 31 -17.24 -7.90 25.82
CA GLU A 31 -17.25 -6.96 24.70
C GLU A 31 -16.04 -7.14 23.80
N LYS A 32 -14.84 -7.30 24.38
CA LYS A 32 -13.61 -7.55 23.63
C LYS A 32 -13.71 -8.83 22.80
N PHE A 33 -14.25 -9.90 23.38
CA PHE A 33 -14.48 -11.17 22.68
C PHE A 33 -15.52 -11.03 21.56
N GLU A 34 -16.66 -10.40 21.83
CA GLU A 34 -17.73 -10.18 20.86
C GLU A 34 -17.22 -9.35 19.67
N ASN A 35 -16.55 -8.24 19.94
CA ASN A 35 -15.97 -7.38 18.91
C ASN A 35 -14.94 -8.14 18.07
N LEU A 36 -14.06 -8.94 18.69
CA LEU A 36 -13.08 -9.75 17.98
C LEU A 36 -13.74 -10.77 17.05
N VAL A 37 -14.77 -11.47 17.51
CA VAL A 37 -15.51 -12.46 16.71
C VAL A 37 -16.22 -11.79 15.53
N LEU A 38 -16.94 -10.70 15.78
CA LEU A 38 -17.64 -9.95 14.75
C LEU A 38 -16.65 -9.39 13.71
N PHE A 39 -15.56 -8.78 14.15
CA PHE A 39 -14.50 -8.30 13.26
C PHE A 39 -13.95 -9.43 12.38
N CYS A 40 -13.65 -10.59 12.96
CA CYS A 40 -13.08 -11.69 12.20
C CYS A 40 -14.03 -12.26 11.14
N TYR A 41 -15.34 -12.23 11.40
CA TYR A 41 -16.35 -12.80 10.51
C TYR A 41 -16.84 -11.79 9.47
N ASP A 42 -17.19 -10.58 9.89
CA ASP A 42 -17.84 -9.57 9.05
C ASP A 42 -16.82 -8.66 8.34
N GLU A 43 -15.81 -8.17 9.06
CA GLU A 43 -14.96 -7.06 8.58
C GLU A 43 -13.63 -7.54 7.96
N LEU A 44 -12.96 -8.53 8.58
CA LEU A 44 -11.65 -9.02 8.18
C LEU A 44 -11.57 -9.47 6.70
N PRO A 45 -12.58 -10.15 6.12
CA PRO A 45 -12.55 -10.48 4.69
C PRO A 45 -12.53 -9.23 3.79
N GLY A 46 -13.33 -8.22 4.14
CA GLY A 46 -13.38 -6.94 3.43
C GLY A 46 -12.05 -6.20 3.50
N VAL A 47 -11.50 -6.05 4.71
CA VAL A 47 -10.20 -5.41 4.95
C VAL A 47 -9.07 -6.09 4.17
N LYS A 48 -9.07 -7.44 4.10
CA LYS A 48 -8.10 -8.18 3.29
C LYS A 48 -8.25 -7.91 1.79
N SER A 49 -9.49 -7.87 1.29
CA SER A 49 -9.78 -7.58 -0.10
C SER A 49 -9.33 -6.15 -0.48
N GLU A 50 -9.61 -5.18 0.36
CA GLU A 50 -9.16 -3.79 0.17
C GLU A 50 -7.64 -3.68 0.18
N LEU A 51 -6.96 -4.33 1.13
CA LEU A 51 -5.51 -4.36 1.18
C LEU A 51 -4.90 -4.94 -0.11
N ASP A 52 -5.47 -6.01 -0.64
CA ASP A 52 -4.99 -6.61 -1.88
C ASP A 52 -5.27 -5.75 -3.11
N MET A 53 -6.39 -5.01 -3.12
CA MET A 53 -6.67 -3.99 -4.13
C MET A 53 -5.62 -2.87 -4.08
N TYR A 54 -5.34 -2.31 -2.90
CA TYR A 54 -4.34 -1.25 -2.75
C TYR A 54 -2.94 -1.71 -3.15
N LYS A 55 -2.54 -2.95 -2.83
CA LYS A 55 -1.27 -3.51 -3.29
C LYS A 55 -1.17 -3.55 -4.82
N ARG A 56 -2.26 -3.90 -5.52
CA ARG A 56 -2.30 -3.90 -6.99
C ARG A 56 -2.13 -2.49 -7.54
N TRP A 57 -2.86 -1.51 -7.00
CA TRP A 57 -2.74 -0.11 -7.42
C TRP A 57 -1.33 0.44 -7.21
N VAL A 58 -0.71 0.18 -6.05
CA VAL A 58 0.68 0.59 -5.80
C VAL A 58 1.63 -0.02 -6.83
N LYS A 59 1.43 -1.28 -7.20
CA LYS A 59 2.25 -1.96 -8.21
C LYS A 59 2.07 -1.34 -9.59
N GLU A 60 0.83 -1.09 -10.01
CA GLU A 60 0.51 -0.46 -11.29
C GLU A 60 1.08 0.96 -11.39
N GLU A 61 0.95 1.74 -10.33
CA GLU A 61 1.45 3.12 -10.31
C GLU A 61 2.97 3.17 -10.32
N LYS A 62 3.63 2.24 -9.63
CA LYS A 62 5.09 2.08 -9.69
C LYS A 62 5.56 1.71 -11.11
N GLU A 63 4.82 0.87 -11.81
CA GLU A 63 5.15 0.49 -13.19
C GLU A 63 5.04 1.70 -14.13
N LYS A 64 3.97 2.49 -14.03
CA LYS A 64 3.83 3.74 -14.80
C LYS A 64 4.97 4.72 -14.50
N TYR A 65 5.32 4.88 -13.23
CA TYR A 65 6.43 5.74 -12.83
C TYR A 65 7.75 5.28 -13.45
N ASN A 66 8.03 3.97 -13.44
CA ASN A 66 9.24 3.42 -14.05
C ASN A 66 9.29 3.68 -15.57
N GLN A 67 8.15 3.54 -16.26
CA GLN A 67 8.06 3.84 -17.70
C GLN A 67 8.33 5.32 -17.98
N LEU A 68 7.70 6.22 -17.21
CA LEU A 68 7.91 7.66 -17.35
C LEU A 68 9.35 8.07 -17.01
N SER A 69 9.93 7.50 -15.96
CA SER A 69 11.32 7.72 -15.58
C SER A 69 12.28 7.25 -16.66
N GLY A 70 12.03 6.08 -17.26
CA GLY A 70 12.80 5.56 -18.38
C GLY A 70 12.72 6.48 -19.61
N LEU A 71 11.53 6.98 -19.93
CA LEU A 71 11.34 7.94 -21.02
C LEU A 71 12.09 9.26 -20.74
N ASN A 72 12.02 9.78 -19.51
CA ASN A 72 12.70 11.01 -19.13
C ASN A 72 14.21 10.89 -19.27
N ARG A 73 14.78 9.75 -18.86
CA ARG A 73 16.19 9.45 -19.07
C ARG A 73 16.56 9.41 -20.55
N GLY A 74 15.70 8.83 -21.39
CA GLY A 74 15.89 8.85 -22.84
C GLY A 74 15.92 10.27 -23.41
N PHE A 75 15.05 11.15 -22.94
CA PHE A 75 15.09 12.57 -23.32
C PHE A 75 16.38 13.27 -22.88
N GLU A 76 16.87 13.00 -21.66
CA GLU A 76 18.15 13.55 -21.18
C GLU A 76 19.35 13.06 -22.00
N GLU A 77 19.31 11.83 -22.52
CA GLU A 77 20.34 11.31 -23.44
C GLU A 77 20.26 12.02 -24.80
N ILE A 78 19.07 12.16 -25.38
CA ILE A 78 18.87 12.88 -26.65
C ILE A 78 19.32 14.34 -26.57
N ILE A 79 19.01 15.03 -25.47
CA ILE A 79 19.42 16.43 -25.28
C ILE A 79 20.94 16.56 -25.32
N ARG A 80 21.66 15.65 -24.63
CA ARG A 80 23.12 15.63 -24.63
C ARG A 80 23.69 15.36 -26.03
N ASP A 81 23.13 14.39 -26.74
CA ASP A 81 23.57 14.10 -28.11
C ASP A 81 23.36 15.31 -29.05
N LEU A 82 22.27 16.06 -28.88
CA LEU A 82 22.00 17.27 -29.65
C LEU A 82 22.98 18.41 -29.30
N GLU A 83 23.34 18.55 -28.03
CA GLU A 83 24.35 19.51 -27.58
C GLU A 83 25.72 19.18 -28.21
N ASP A 84 26.13 17.91 -28.20
CA ASP A 84 27.37 17.44 -28.83
C ASP A 84 27.39 17.69 -30.35
N VAL A 85 26.27 17.44 -31.04
CA VAL A 85 26.14 17.71 -32.47
C VAL A 85 26.25 19.20 -32.76
N LYS A 86 25.61 20.04 -31.93
CA LYS A 86 25.68 21.49 -32.06
C LYS A 86 27.11 21.98 -31.90
N GLU A 87 27.84 21.54 -30.87
CA GLU A 87 29.23 21.94 -30.65
C GLU A 87 30.15 21.59 -31.83
N LYS A 88 29.98 20.39 -32.39
CA LYS A 88 30.75 19.98 -33.58
C LYS A 88 30.42 20.83 -34.80
N LEU A 89 29.15 21.17 -34.98
CA LEU A 89 28.73 22.02 -36.10
C LEU A 89 29.30 23.44 -35.95
N ASP A 90 29.24 24.02 -34.76
CA ASP A 90 29.79 25.34 -34.46
C ASP A 90 31.31 25.36 -34.74
N ALA A 91 32.05 24.33 -34.31
CA ALA A 91 33.48 24.21 -34.61
C ALA A 91 33.79 24.10 -36.12
N MET A 92 32.98 23.36 -36.89
CA MET A 92 33.14 23.26 -38.35
C MET A 92 32.85 24.58 -39.07
N VAL A 93 31.92 25.39 -38.55
CA VAL A 93 31.63 26.72 -39.10
C VAL A 93 32.79 27.66 -38.82
N ASP A 94 33.35 27.63 -37.61
CA ASP A 94 34.49 28.47 -37.22
C ASP A 94 35.78 28.12 -37.98
N GLU A 95 36.00 26.85 -38.37
CA GLU A 95 37.15 26.44 -39.20
C GLU A 95 37.03 26.83 -40.69
N ASN A 96 35.82 27.18 -41.16
CA ASN A 96 35.55 27.53 -42.55
C ASN A 96 35.44 29.06 -42.81
N VAL A 97 35.72 29.89 -41.80
CA VAL A 97 35.76 31.37 -41.87
C VAL A 97 37.19 31.86 -41.70
#